data_AF-A0A0G1XE57-F1
#
_entry.id   AF-A0A0G1XE57-F1
#
_cell.length_a   1.000
_cell.length_b   1.000
_cell.length_c   1.000
_cell.angle_alpha   90.00
_cell.angle_beta   90.00
_cell.angle_gamma   90.00
#
_symmetry.space_group_name_H-M   'P 1'
#
loop_
_entity.id
_entity.type
_entity.pdbx_description
1 polymer ?
#
loop_
_entity_poly.entity_id
_entity_poly.type
_entity_poly.pdbx_seq_one_letter_code
_entity_poly.pdbx_strand_id
1 'polypeptide(L)'
;MTHKNIDKLILFGGSRLLADFVRYAKRGLSYELIVYGSKRHLDEKIPGDRRTLRQVLEKERVKFFESPDINRDKNLKGLVGKKTLGIAFGAPWVFEKKTTRLFRPGYLLDFMGIDLPRYRGGAHYTWQILHQNLEGCANLQIIRGGKETLHRGEVIKRLEYDLPARVRRPIDYFNFMAKKELLFLKEFFRELRQNKNFKISKLN
;
A
#
# COMPACT_ATOMS: atom_id res chain seq x y z
N MET A 1 18.64 -3.81 -3.23
CA MET A 1 17.96 -2.75 -4.01
C MET A 1 17.96 -1.47 -3.22
N THR A 2 18.12 -0.31 -3.87
CA THR A 2 18.08 0.98 -3.19
C THR A 2 17.03 1.91 -3.80
N HIS A 3 16.21 2.46 -2.92
CA HIS A 3 15.22 3.49 -3.21
C HIS A 3 15.79 4.85 -2.79
N LYS A 4 16.67 5.42 -3.61
CA LYS A 4 17.37 6.69 -3.29
C LYS A 4 16.64 7.88 -3.89
N ASN A 5 16.73 9.02 -3.20
CA ASN A 5 16.32 10.33 -3.69
C ASN A 5 14.86 10.40 -4.12
N ILE A 6 13.95 9.73 -3.40
CA ILE A 6 12.52 9.87 -3.65
C ILE A 6 12.11 11.31 -3.38
N ASP A 7 11.40 11.94 -4.31
CA ASP A 7 10.82 13.28 -4.14
C ASP A 7 9.29 13.27 -4.24
N LYS A 8 8.73 12.17 -4.75
CA LYS A 8 7.29 12.02 -5.01
C LYS A 8 6.78 10.65 -4.61
N LEU A 9 5.65 10.65 -3.92
CA LEU A 9 4.86 9.47 -3.62
C LEU A 9 3.55 9.50 -4.40
N ILE A 10 3.30 8.42 -5.13
CA ILE A 10 1.99 8.17 -5.74
C ILE A 10 1.38 6.95 -5.04
N LEU A 11 0.26 7.15 -4.36
CA LEU A 11 -0.44 6.08 -3.66
C LEU A 11 -1.63 5.61 -4.50
N PHE A 12 -1.88 4.31 -4.52
CA PHE A 12 -2.97 3.71 -5.31
C PHE A 12 -3.92 2.94 -4.41
N GLY A 13 -5.22 3.05 -4.66
CA GLY A 13 -6.23 2.19 -4.05
C GLY A 13 -7.10 2.91 -3.03
N GLY A 14 -7.26 2.30 -1.86
CA GLY A 14 -8.20 2.71 -0.81
C GLY A 14 -7.76 2.17 0.54
N SER A 15 -8.70 1.95 1.45
CA SER A 15 -8.49 1.47 2.83
C SER A 15 -8.22 2.54 3.89
N ARG A 16 -8.46 2.14 5.14
CA ARG A 16 -8.06 2.88 6.34
C ARG A 16 -6.57 3.13 6.40
N LEU A 17 -5.74 2.14 6.04
CA LEU A 17 -4.30 2.27 6.12
C LEU A 17 -3.77 3.36 5.18
N LEU A 18 -4.32 3.47 3.97
CA LEU A 18 -3.97 4.57 3.05
C LEU A 18 -4.30 5.92 3.68
N ALA A 19 -5.50 6.07 4.26
CA ALA A 19 -5.90 7.33 4.91
C ALA A 19 -4.99 7.70 6.10
N ASP A 20 -4.64 6.73 6.94
CA ASP A 20 -3.74 6.92 8.07
C ASP A 20 -2.30 7.22 7.60
N PHE A 21 -1.85 6.55 6.54
CA PHE A 21 -0.55 6.80 5.94
C PHE A 21 -0.47 8.17 5.27
N VAL A 22 -1.53 8.64 4.59
CA VAL A 22 -1.60 10.00 4.04
C VAL A 22 -1.39 11.05 5.12
N ARG A 23 -2.07 10.93 6.26
CA ARG A 23 -1.91 11.86 7.40
C ARG A 23 -0.49 11.87 7.93
N TYR A 24 0.13 10.69 8.04
CA TYR A 24 1.52 10.58 8.43
C TYR A 24 2.45 11.23 7.39
N ALA A 25 2.27 10.90 6.11
CA ALA A 25 3.10 11.37 5.02
C ALA A 25 3.06 12.90 4.92
N LYS A 26 1.88 13.51 5.00
CA LYS A 26 1.74 14.98 4.91
C LYS A 26 2.38 15.75 6.05
N ARG A 27 2.49 15.14 7.24
CA ARG A 27 3.06 15.80 8.43
C ARG A 27 4.53 15.50 8.63
N GLY A 28 5.00 14.33 8.19
CA GLY A 28 6.31 13.81 8.53
C GLY A 28 7.24 13.54 7.35
N LEU A 29 6.75 13.62 6.10
CA LEU A 29 7.55 13.38 4.91
C LEU A 29 7.57 14.63 4.01
N SER A 30 8.71 14.89 3.39
CA SER A 30 8.94 16.03 2.49
C SER A 30 8.65 15.72 1.02
N TYR A 31 7.83 14.72 0.74
CA TYR A 31 7.54 14.28 -0.63
C TYR A 31 6.29 14.98 -1.18
N GLU A 32 6.29 15.25 -2.49
CA GLU A 32 5.05 15.52 -3.20
C GLU A 32 4.15 14.27 -3.09
N LEU A 33 2.92 14.45 -2.62
CA LEU A 33 1.99 13.35 -2.38
C LEU A 33 0.79 13.44 -3.32
N ILE A 34 0.57 12.38 -4.09
CA ILE A 34 -0.57 12.21 -5.00
C ILE A 34 -1.26 10.89 -4.69
N VAL A 35 -2.60 10.88 -4.72
CA VAL A 35 -3.39 9.66 -4.52
C VAL A 35 -4.26 9.36 -5.74
N TYR A 36 -4.28 8.09 -6.14
CA TYR A 36 -5.21 7.54 -7.11
C TYR A 36 -6.18 6.60 -6.42
N GLY A 37 -7.47 6.88 -6.51
CA GLY A 37 -8.53 6.03 -5.99
C GLY A 37 -9.56 5.70 -7.07
N SER A 38 -10.20 4.53 -6.96
CA SER A 38 -11.44 4.29 -7.71
C SER A 38 -12.57 5.09 -7.05
N LYS A 39 -13.67 5.32 -7.77
CA LYS A 39 -14.86 5.97 -7.21
C LYS A 39 -15.29 5.34 -5.88
N ARG A 40 -15.38 4.00 -5.86
CA ARG A 40 -15.73 3.23 -4.66
C ARG A 40 -14.78 3.52 -3.50
N HIS A 41 -13.47 3.45 -3.70
CA HIS A 41 -12.50 3.67 -2.62
C HIS A 41 -12.47 5.12 -2.13
N LEU A 42 -12.75 6.10 -3.00
CA LEU A 42 -12.79 7.51 -2.60
C LEU A 42 -14.05 7.83 -1.79
N ASP A 43 -15.18 7.20 -2.13
CA ASP A 43 -16.49 7.58 -1.60
C ASP A 43 -16.98 6.64 -0.47
N GLU A 44 -16.37 5.47 -0.29
CA GLU A 44 -16.69 4.60 0.85
C GLU A 44 -16.20 5.21 2.18
N LYS A 45 -16.97 4.97 3.26
CA LYS A 45 -16.56 5.38 4.60
C LYS A 45 -15.37 4.53 5.04
N ILE A 46 -14.35 5.20 5.56
CA ILE A 46 -13.18 4.53 6.12
C ILE A 46 -13.61 3.77 7.39
N PRO A 47 -13.34 2.46 7.53
CA PRO A 47 -13.68 1.73 8.75
C PRO A 47 -13.09 2.38 10.02
N GLY A 48 -13.95 2.69 10.99
CA GLY A 48 -13.56 3.37 12.23
C GLY A 48 -13.38 4.90 12.10
N ASP A 49 -13.66 5.49 10.95
CA ASP A 49 -13.69 6.94 10.71
C ASP A 49 -15.04 7.31 10.07
N ARG A 50 -15.63 8.44 10.47
CA ARG A 50 -16.92 8.87 9.88
C ARG A 50 -16.77 9.46 8.48
N ARG A 51 -15.53 9.74 8.06
CA ARG A 51 -15.20 10.36 6.79
C ARG A 51 -14.92 9.33 5.69
N THR A 52 -15.09 9.76 4.45
CA THR A 52 -14.61 9.03 3.27
C THR A 52 -13.13 9.33 3.02
N LEU A 53 -12.46 8.53 2.18
CA LEU A 53 -11.09 8.84 1.78
C LEU A 53 -11.01 10.20 1.06
N ARG A 54 -11.97 10.52 0.18
CA ARG A 54 -12.06 11.82 -0.49
C ARG A 54 -12.02 12.99 0.51
N GLN A 55 -12.87 12.95 1.53
CA GLN A 55 -12.92 13.99 2.57
C GLN A 55 -11.61 14.11 3.36
N VAL A 56 -10.90 12.99 3.58
CA VAL A 56 -9.57 13.02 4.21
C VAL A 56 -8.55 13.70 3.30
N LEU A 57 -8.54 13.37 2.01
CA LEU A 57 -7.61 13.95 1.03
C LEU A 57 -7.85 15.45 0.84
N GLU A 58 -9.11 15.88 0.78
CA GLU A 58 -9.50 17.29 0.70
C GLU A 58 -9.05 18.06 1.95
N LYS A 59 -9.35 17.53 3.14
CA LYS A 59 -8.95 18.14 4.42
C LYS A 59 -7.44 18.30 4.55
N GLU A 60 -6.68 17.28 4.15
CA GLU A 60 -5.21 17.30 4.22
C GLU A 60 -4.58 18.01 3.00
N ARG A 61 -5.38 18.58 2.09
CA ARG A 61 -4.96 19.28 0.86
C ARG A 61 -3.98 18.43 0.04
N VAL A 62 -4.36 17.18 -0.19
CA VAL A 62 -3.61 16.21 -0.99
C VAL A 62 -4.19 16.20 -2.39
N LYS A 63 -3.33 16.27 -3.41
CA LYS A 63 -3.77 16.12 -4.79
C LYS A 63 -4.21 14.68 -5.01
N PHE A 64 -5.39 14.48 -5.58
CA PHE A 64 -5.87 13.14 -5.88
C PHE A 64 -6.65 13.08 -7.20
N PHE A 65 -6.73 11.87 -7.74
CA PHE A 65 -7.45 11.56 -8.96
C PHE A 65 -8.39 10.39 -8.72
N GLU A 66 -9.62 10.54 -9.19
CA GLU A 66 -10.52 9.42 -9.40
C GLU A 66 -10.17 8.76 -10.74
N SER A 67 -9.88 7.46 -10.72
CA SER A 67 -9.50 6.72 -11.92
C SER A 67 -10.29 5.41 -12.02
N PRO A 68 -11.06 5.18 -13.09
CA PRO A 68 -11.74 3.90 -13.29
C PRO A 68 -10.75 2.80 -13.67
N ASP A 69 -9.70 3.13 -14.43
CA ASP A 69 -8.64 2.20 -14.85
C ASP A 69 -7.29 2.92 -14.87
N ILE A 70 -6.42 2.55 -13.92
CA ILE A 70 -5.10 3.16 -13.79
C ILE A 70 -4.19 2.91 -15.00
N ASN A 71 -4.46 1.87 -15.79
CA ASN A 71 -3.68 1.53 -16.98
C ASN A 71 -3.99 2.41 -18.18
N ARG A 72 -5.07 3.20 -18.10
CA ARG A 72 -5.53 4.14 -19.13
C ARG A 72 -5.60 5.58 -18.61
N ASP A 73 -5.15 5.83 -17.38
CA ASP A 73 -5.20 7.16 -16.78
C ASP A 73 -4.27 8.13 -17.52
N LYS A 74 -4.85 9.19 -18.08
CA LYS A 74 -4.12 10.17 -18.90
C LYS A 74 -3.10 10.99 -18.11
N ASN A 75 -3.29 11.14 -16.80
CA ASN A 75 -2.43 11.99 -15.97
C ASN A 75 -1.22 11.22 -15.45
N LEU A 76 -1.35 9.91 -15.23
CA LEU A 76 -0.34 9.11 -14.54
C LEU A 76 1.05 9.23 -15.18
N LYS A 77 1.13 9.05 -16.51
CA LYS A 77 2.40 9.12 -17.25
C LYS A 77 3.13 10.44 -17.06
N GLY A 78 2.40 11.56 -17.00
CA GLY A 78 2.98 12.89 -16.81
C GLY A 78 3.40 13.19 -15.38
N LEU A 79 2.88 12.45 -14.40
CA LEU A 79 3.18 12.65 -12.98
C LEU A 79 4.32 11.77 -12.47
N VAL A 80 4.53 10.61 -13.09
CA VAL A 80 5.61 9.68 -12.73
C VAL A 80 6.95 10.19 -13.28
N GLY A 81 7.90 10.44 -12.37
CA GLY A 81 9.28 10.80 -12.67
C GLY A 81 10.29 9.75 -12.22
N LYS A 82 11.58 9.99 -12.50
CA LYS A 82 12.70 9.08 -12.15
C LYS A 82 12.83 8.80 -10.64
N LYS A 83 12.29 9.68 -9.81
CA LYS A 83 12.36 9.69 -8.34
C LYS A 83 11.00 9.41 -7.68
N THR A 84 10.04 8.92 -8.45
CA THR A 84 8.71 8.61 -7.94
C THR A 84 8.65 7.19 -7.38
N LEU A 85 8.16 7.05 -6.16
CA LEU A 85 7.80 5.78 -5.55
C LEU A 85 6.28 5.62 -5.57
N GLY A 86 5.81 4.55 -6.18
CA GLY A 86 4.42 4.10 -6.17
C GLY A 86 4.17 3.08 -5.06
N ILE A 87 3.10 3.23 -4.29
CA ILE A 87 2.66 2.22 -3.32
C ILE A 87 1.16 1.98 -3.45
N ALA A 88 0.77 0.73 -3.70
CA ALA A 88 -0.62 0.30 -3.76
C ALA A 88 -1.09 -0.18 -2.38
N PHE A 89 -2.31 0.21 -2.00
CA PHE A 89 -3.01 -0.18 -0.77
C PHE A 89 -4.36 -0.74 -1.16
N GLY A 90 -4.44 -2.07 -1.30
CA GLY A 90 -5.68 -2.73 -1.73
C GLY A 90 -6.22 -2.16 -3.05
N ALA A 91 -5.33 -1.87 -4.01
CA ALA A 91 -5.74 -1.28 -5.27
C ALA A 91 -6.69 -2.23 -6.03
N PRO A 92 -7.78 -1.72 -6.63
CA PRO A 92 -8.76 -2.57 -7.31
C PRO A 92 -8.32 -2.94 -8.74
N TRP A 93 -7.14 -2.50 -9.17
CA TRP A 93 -6.65 -2.67 -10.52
C TRP A 93 -5.54 -3.72 -10.56
N VAL A 94 -5.52 -4.51 -11.64
CA VAL A 94 -4.32 -5.24 -12.03
C VAL A 94 -3.48 -4.30 -12.88
N PHE A 95 -2.29 -3.93 -12.38
CA PHE A 95 -1.37 -3.09 -13.13
C PHE A 95 -0.83 -3.84 -14.35
N GLU A 96 -0.94 -3.24 -15.53
CA GLU A 96 -0.34 -3.75 -16.75
C GLU A 96 1.16 -3.45 -16.79
N LYS A 97 1.93 -4.27 -17.52
CA LYS A 97 3.37 -4.06 -17.69
C LYS A 97 3.73 -2.67 -18.23
N LYS A 98 2.89 -2.10 -19.10
CA LYS A 98 3.11 -0.75 -19.63
C LYS A 98 3.03 0.32 -18.53
N THR A 99 2.14 0.14 -17.56
CA THR A 99 1.94 1.01 -16.41
C THR A 99 3.07 0.87 -15.42
N THR A 100 3.48 -0.37 -15.10
CA THR A 100 4.59 -0.61 -14.17
C THR A 100 5.92 -0.08 -14.71
N ARG A 101 6.14 -0.12 -16.03
CA ARG A 101 7.32 0.43 -16.70
C ARG A 101 7.42 1.96 -16.67
N LEU A 102 6.37 2.69 -16.27
CA LEU A 102 6.47 4.12 -16.01
C LEU A 102 7.39 4.40 -14.80
N PHE A 103 7.40 3.48 -13.83
CA PHE A 103 8.21 3.58 -12.63
C PHE A 103 9.59 2.98 -12.87
N ARG A 104 10.59 3.50 -12.14
CA ARG A 104 11.89 2.83 -12.07
C ARG A 104 11.72 1.38 -11.60
N PRO A 105 12.50 0.40 -12.10
CA PRO A 105 12.36 -0.99 -11.68
C PRO A 105 12.37 -1.15 -10.15
N GLY A 106 11.30 -1.76 -9.64
CA GLY A 106 11.06 -1.98 -8.20
C GLY A 106 10.57 -0.76 -7.40
N TYR A 107 10.24 0.35 -8.05
CA TYR A 107 9.69 1.57 -7.41
C TYR A 107 8.16 1.61 -7.48
N LEU A 108 7.51 0.53 -7.92
CA LEU A 108 6.08 0.35 -7.75
C LEU A 108 5.88 -0.86 -6.83
N LEU A 109 5.33 -0.60 -5.65
CA LEU A 109 5.17 -1.57 -4.58
C LEU A 109 3.70 -1.81 -4.29
N ASP A 110 3.40 -3.00 -3.81
CA ASP A 110 2.13 -3.38 -3.22
C ASP A 110 2.32 -3.57 -1.72
N PHE A 111 1.49 -2.92 -0.92
CA PHE A 111 1.42 -3.18 0.50
C PHE A 111 0.44 -4.32 0.75
N MET A 112 0.94 -5.40 1.36
CA MET A 112 0.14 -6.58 1.70
C MET A 112 0.28 -6.90 3.19
N GLY A 113 -0.78 -6.65 3.94
CA GLY A 113 -0.89 -6.86 5.39
C GLY A 113 -1.15 -8.32 5.80
N ILE A 114 -0.70 -9.29 5.01
CA ILE A 114 -0.97 -10.71 5.26
C ILE A 114 0.26 -11.57 5.01
N ASP A 115 0.31 -12.73 5.65
CA ASP A 115 1.38 -13.71 5.49
C ASP A 115 1.45 -14.25 4.06
N LEU A 116 2.25 -13.63 3.19
CA LEU A 116 2.49 -14.15 1.84
C LEU A 116 3.46 -15.36 1.88
N PRO A 117 3.29 -16.38 1.01
CA PRO A 117 2.29 -16.50 -0.07
C PRO A 117 0.91 -17.01 0.38
N ARG A 118 0.75 -17.30 1.68
CA ARG A 118 -0.52 -17.71 2.28
C ARG A 118 -1.56 -16.57 2.08
N TYR A 119 -2.83 -16.94 1.97
CA TYR A 119 -3.95 -15.98 1.89
C TYR A 119 -3.88 -14.93 0.75
N ARG A 120 -3.10 -15.11 -0.32
CA ARG A 120 -3.12 -14.20 -1.48
C ARG A 120 -4.55 -13.97 -1.98
N GLY A 121 -4.90 -12.71 -2.25
CA GLY A 121 -6.20 -12.32 -2.80
C GLY A 121 -6.90 -11.22 -2.01
N GLY A 122 -8.14 -10.91 -2.41
CA GLY A 122 -8.89 -9.75 -1.92
C GLY A 122 -9.56 -9.92 -0.54
N ALA A 123 -9.71 -11.15 -0.04
CA ALA A 123 -10.42 -11.45 1.21
C ALA A 123 -9.49 -12.04 2.29
N HIS A 124 -8.22 -11.65 2.27
CA HIS A 124 -7.15 -12.33 3.00
C HIS A 124 -7.32 -12.29 4.53
N TYR A 125 -7.80 -11.18 5.10
CA TYR A 125 -8.10 -11.12 6.53
C TYR A 125 -9.30 -12.01 6.91
N THR A 126 -10.30 -12.12 6.05
CA THR A 126 -11.44 -13.03 6.30
C THR A 126 -10.94 -14.47 6.40
N TRP A 127 -10.11 -14.92 5.45
CA TRP A 127 -9.53 -16.26 5.50
C TRP A 127 -8.65 -16.49 6.74
N GLN A 128 -7.84 -15.50 7.11
CA GLN A 128 -7.03 -15.55 8.33
C GLN A 128 -7.89 -15.74 9.59
N ILE A 129 -8.97 -14.96 9.71
CA ILE A 129 -9.91 -15.04 10.85
C ILE A 129 -10.61 -16.40 10.89
N LEU A 130 -11.10 -16.89 9.73
CA LEU A 130 -11.79 -18.19 9.65
C LEU A 130 -10.88 -19.36 10.00
N HIS A 131 -9.57 -19.25 9.72
CA HIS A 131 -8.58 -20.24 10.12
C HIS A 131 -8.06 -20.05 11.55
N GLN A 132 -8.62 -19.09 12.31
CA GLN A 132 -8.17 -18.73 13.66
C GLN A 132 -6.67 -18.44 13.72
N ASN A 133 -6.11 -17.93 12.61
CA ASN A 133 -4.69 -17.65 12.53
C ASN A 133 -4.40 -16.33 13.26
N LEU A 134 -3.52 -16.41 14.25
CA LEU A 134 -3.05 -15.28 15.04
C LEU A 134 -1.65 -14.82 14.62
N GLU A 135 -1.08 -15.38 13.54
CA GLU A 135 0.13 -14.87 12.91
C GLU A 135 -0.22 -13.72 11.96
N GLY A 136 0.38 -12.56 12.21
CA GLY A 136 0.24 -11.36 11.40
C GLY A 136 1.49 -11.08 10.59
N CYS A 137 1.32 -10.43 9.45
CA CYS A 137 2.44 -10.04 8.61
C CYS A 137 2.19 -8.69 7.93
N ALA A 138 3.25 -8.00 7.55
CA ALA A 138 3.20 -6.83 6.69
C ALA A 138 4.33 -6.91 5.66
N ASN A 139 4.00 -6.72 4.39
CA ASN A 139 4.92 -6.88 3.27
C ASN A 139 4.90 -5.66 2.36
N LEU A 140 6.05 -5.32 1.81
CA LEU A 140 6.18 -4.50 0.61
C LEU A 140 6.68 -5.39 -0.52
N GLN A 141 5.81 -5.64 -1.50
CA GLN A 141 6.06 -6.51 -2.64
C GLN A 141 6.23 -5.67 -3.92
N ILE A 142 7.13 -6.03 -4.82
CA ILE A 142 7.29 -5.34 -6.11
C ILE A 142 6.14 -5.72 -7.05
N ILE A 143 5.49 -4.72 -7.65
CA ILE A 143 4.51 -4.95 -8.72
C ILE A 143 5.25 -5.05 -10.06
N ARG A 144 5.27 -6.25 -10.65
CA ARG A 144 5.86 -6.50 -11.97
C ARG A 144 4.91 -6.19 -13.13
N GLY A 145 3.62 -6.31 -12.87
CA GLY A 145 2.54 -6.04 -13.81
C GLY A 145 2.22 -7.24 -14.70
N GLY A 146 0.99 -7.28 -15.20
CA GLY A 146 0.42 -8.45 -15.86
C GLY A 146 -0.27 -9.38 -14.85
N LYS A 147 -1.36 -10.04 -15.30
CA LYS A 147 -2.19 -10.92 -14.45
C LYS A 147 -1.40 -12.09 -13.88
N GLU A 148 -0.41 -12.58 -14.62
CA GLU A 148 0.46 -13.70 -14.25
C GLU A 148 1.36 -13.40 -13.04
N THR A 149 1.62 -12.11 -12.75
CA THR A 149 2.47 -11.69 -11.63
C THR A 149 1.68 -11.14 -10.44
N LEU A 150 0.35 -11.16 -10.49
CA LEU A 150 -0.53 -10.62 -9.45
C LEU A 150 -0.23 -11.28 -8.09
N HIS A 151 0.15 -10.44 -7.11
CA HIS A 151 0.59 -10.83 -5.76
C HIS A 151 1.76 -11.83 -5.71
N ARG A 152 2.55 -11.96 -6.79
CA ARG A 152 3.67 -12.91 -6.94
C ARG A 152 5.03 -12.24 -7.11
N GLY A 153 5.09 -10.92 -6.95
CA GLY A 153 6.35 -10.19 -6.98
C GLY A 153 7.29 -10.52 -5.81
N GLU A 154 8.52 -10.04 -5.91
CA GLU A 154 9.49 -10.19 -4.83
C GLU A 154 9.20 -9.22 -3.68
N VAL A 155 9.44 -9.65 -2.46
CA VAL A 155 9.30 -8.83 -1.25
C VAL A 155 10.61 -8.11 -0.95
N ILE A 156 10.53 -6.82 -0.64
CA ILE A 156 11.68 -5.98 -0.29
C ILE A 156 11.77 -5.69 1.22
N LYS A 157 10.63 -5.81 1.92
CA LYS A 157 10.55 -5.65 3.37
C LYS A 157 9.38 -6.48 3.87
N ARG A 158 9.62 -7.20 4.96
CA ARG A 158 8.65 -8.03 5.66
C ARG A 158 8.75 -7.79 7.15
N LEU A 159 7.63 -7.87 7.84
CA LEU A 159 7.54 -7.89 9.29
C LEU A 159 6.51 -8.95 9.67
N GLU A 160 6.90 -9.86 10.55
CA GLU A 160 6.02 -10.83 11.18
C GLU A 160 5.74 -10.39 12.63
N TYR A 161 4.54 -10.70 13.11
CA TYR A 161 4.13 -10.34 14.47
C TYR A 161 2.94 -11.19 14.91
N ASP A 162 2.83 -11.41 16.22
CA ASP A 162 1.69 -12.13 16.78
C ASP A 162 0.51 -11.19 17.06
N LEU A 163 -0.70 -11.68 16.76
CA LEU A 163 -1.95 -11.08 17.21
C LEU A 163 -2.29 -11.65 18.60
N PRO A 164 -2.66 -10.80 19.56
CA PRO A 164 -3.01 -11.26 20.89
C PRO A 164 -4.35 -12.01 20.85
N ALA A 165 -4.52 -13.03 21.71
CA ALA A 165 -5.73 -13.87 21.77
C ALA A 165 -7.06 -13.11 22.03
N ARG A 166 -6.98 -11.84 22.43
CA ARG A 166 -8.14 -10.93 22.54
C ARG A 166 -8.68 -10.44 21.19
N VAL A 167 -7.91 -10.58 20.11
CA VAL A 167 -8.33 -10.22 18.75
C VAL A 167 -9.15 -11.37 18.20
N ARG A 168 -10.48 -11.24 18.28
CA ARG A 168 -11.41 -12.35 17.97
C ARG A 168 -12.41 -12.03 16.88
N ARG A 169 -12.76 -10.76 16.69
CA ARG A 169 -13.75 -10.33 15.68
C ARG A 169 -13.07 -9.49 14.60
N PRO A 170 -13.63 -9.39 13.39
CA PRO A 170 -13.02 -8.66 12.28
C PRO A 170 -12.53 -7.25 12.65
N ILE A 171 -13.32 -6.49 13.41
CA ILE A 171 -12.95 -5.14 13.83
C ILE A 171 -11.71 -5.09 14.74
N ASP A 172 -11.48 -6.13 15.55
CA ASP A 172 -10.32 -6.23 16.43
C ASP A 172 -9.05 -6.45 15.60
N TYR A 173 -9.13 -7.32 14.59
CA TYR A 173 -8.07 -7.56 13.60
C TYR A 173 -7.73 -6.25 12.89
N PHE A 174 -8.73 -5.59 12.29
CA PHE A 174 -8.50 -4.33 11.55
C PHE A 174 -7.88 -3.24 12.43
N ASN A 175 -8.34 -3.10 13.68
CA ASN A 175 -7.79 -2.10 14.61
C ASN A 175 -6.35 -2.39 15.03
N PHE A 176 -6.02 -3.66 15.27
CA PHE A 176 -4.68 -4.06 15.67
C PHE A 176 -3.70 -3.97 14.51
N MET A 177 -4.06 -4.55 13.36
CA MET A 177 -3.22 -4.59 12.17
C MET A 177 -2.97 -3.19 11.62
N ALA A 178 -3.98 -2.34 11.47
CA ALA A 178 -3.78 -0.98 10.95
C ALA A 178 -2.71 -0.18 11.73
N LYS A 179 -2.62 -0.37 13.06
CA LYS A 179 -1.56 0.24 13.88
C LYS A 179 -0.18 -0.37 13.58
N LYS A 180 -0.08 -1.70 13.51
CA LYS A 180 1.18 -2.42 13.22
C LYS A 180 1.68 -2.11 11.81
N GLU A 181 0.79 -2.10 10.84
CA GLU A 181 1.08 -1.83 9.43
C GLU A 181 1.52 -0.39 9.21
N LEU A 182 0.88 0.58 9.89
CA LEU A 182 1.33 1.96 9.85
C LEU A 182 2.73 2.12 10.44
N LEU A 183 3.03 1.45 11.56
CA LEU A 183 4.39 1.44 12.14
C LEU A 183 5.41 0.83 11.18
N PHE A 184 5.06 -0.26 10.51
CA PHE A 184 5.89 -0.88 9.48
C PHE A 184 6.19 0.08 8.31
N LEU A 185 5.20 0.83 7.83
CA LEU A 185 5.41 1.85 6.79
C LEU A 185 6.28 3.01 7.29
N LYS A 186 6.04 3.51 8.51
CA LYS A 186 6.87 4.55 9.13
C LYS A 186 8.34 4.12 9.19
N GLU A 187 8.56 2.87 9.58
CA GLU A 187 9.89 2.27 9.64
C GLU A 187 10.53 2.17 8.27
N PHE A 188 9.80 1.70 7.25
CA PHE A 188 10.29 1.68 5.88
C PHE A 188 10.75 3.07 5.41
N PHE A 189 9.95 4.11 5.65
CA PHE A 189 10.34 5.48 5.28
C PHE A 189 11.49 6.05 6.10
N ARG A 190 11.66 5.62 7.36
CA ARG A 190 12.85 5.95 8.17
C ARG A 190 14.11 5.35 7.54
N GLU A 191 14.05 4.07 7.16
CA GLU A 191 15.13 3.35 6.50
C GLU A 191 15.48 3.96 5.12
N LEU A 192 14.48 4.43 4.37
CA LEU A 192 14.68 5.16 3.11
C LEU A 192 15.53 6.42 3.31
N ARG A 193 15.24 7.23 4.34
CA ARG A 193 16.02 8.43 4.66
C ARG A 193 17.46 8.10 5.08
N GLN A 194 17.67 6.93 5.65
CA GLN A 194 19.00 6.42 6.02
C GLN A 194 19.74 5.75 4.85
N ASN A 195 19.20 5.82 3.62
CA ASN A 195 19.77 5.19 2.43
C ASN A 195 19.97 3.67 2.57
N LYS A 196 19.14 3.00 3.39
CA LYS A 196 19.24 1.56 3.62
C LYS A 196 19.01 0.79 2.32
N ASN A 197 19.77 -0.27 2.14
CA ASN A 197 19.56 -1.24 1.06
C ASN A 197 18.55 -2.30 1.49
N PHE A 198 17.58 -2.59 0.62
CA PHE A 198 16.58 -3.63 0.83
C PHE A 198 16.99 -4.92 0.11
N LYS A 199 16.98 -6.04 0.83
CA LYS A 199 17.18 -7.37 0.23
C LYS A 199 15.89 -7.76 -0.50
N ILE A 200 16.04 -8.24 -1.73
CA ILE A 200 14.93 -8.77 -2.52
C ILE A 200 14.82 -10.27 -2.21
N SER A 201 13.64 -10.73 -1.83
CA SER A 201 13.36 -12.16 -1.60
C SER A 201 12.10 -12.59 -2.34
N LYS A 202 12.16 -13.73 -3.03
CA LYS A 202 10.95 -14.44 -3.46
C LYS A 202 10.45 -15.29 -2.31
N LEU A 203 9.16 -15.15 -2.01
CA LEU A 203 8.47 -16.05 -1.09
C LEU A 203 7.88 -17.17 -1.95
N ASN A 204 8.37 -18.38 -1.74
CA ASN A 204 7.93 -19.59 -2.44
C ASN A 204 6.67 -20.13 -1.80
#